data_AF-A0A6G3BGX9-F1
#
_entry.id   AF-A0A6G3BGX9-F1
#
_cell.length_a   1.000
_cell.length_b   1.000
_cell.length_c   1.000
_cell.angle_alpha   90.00
_cell.angle_beta   90.00
_cell.angle_gamma   90.00
#
_symmetry.space_group_name_H-M   'P 1'
#
loop_
_entity.id
_entity.type
_entity.pdbx_description
1 polymer ?
#
loop_
_entity_poly.entity_id
_entity_poly.type
_entity_poly.pdbx_seq_one_letter_code
_entity_poly.pdbx_strand_id
1 'polypeptide(L)'
;MTTALSPTAVTTCEACWVNPVEGVRVTDAGADLLCRPCAVGNYPRRVDLFPPLGIYGLTERRIEQGRHGSGPPQTPPNPGPALPTLKPTPSPPGTPPV
;
A
#
# COMPACT_ATOMS: atom_id res chain seq x y z
N MET A 1 -33.37 -14.13 2.72
CA MET A 1 -33.37 -12.68 2.98
C MET A 1 -32.08 -12.12 2.41
N THR A 2 -32.15 -11.25 1.41
CA THR A 2 -30.95 -10.69 0.77
C THR A 2 -30.78 -9.26 1.28
N THR A 3 -29.89 -9.07 2.23
CA THR A 3 -29.58 -7.75 2.77
C THR A 3 -28.81 -6.97 1.71
N ALA A 4 -29.30 -5.82 1.29
CA ALA A 4 -28.59 -4.95 0.37
C ALA A 4 -27.34 -4.40 1.08
N LEU A 5 -26.17 -4.70 0.55
CA LEU A 5 -24.90 -4.18 1.06
C LEU A 5 -24.67 -2.77 0.50
N SER A 6 -24.13 -1.87 1.33
CA SER A 6 -23.63 -0.58 0.86
C SER A 6 -22.55 -0.82 -0.21
N PRO A 7 -22.43 0.03 -1.25
CA PRO A 7 -21.31 -0.03 -2.20
C PRO A 7 -19.93 0.04 -1.54
N THR A 8 -19.87 0.62 -0.34
CA THR A 8 -18.65 0.77 0.47
C THR A 8 -18.49 -0.33 1.52
N ALA A 9 -19.38 -1.32 1.56
CA ALA A 9 -19.27 -2.41 2.53
C ALA A 9 -18.05 -3.28 2.21
N VAL A 10 -17.26 -3.58 3.23
CA VAL A 10 -16.13 -4.50 3.12
C VAL A 10 -16.67 -5.93 3.06
N THR A 11 -16.50 -6.59 1.91
CA THR A 11 -16.97 -7.96 1.67
C THR A 11 -15.86 -9.00 1.73
N THR A 12 -14.60 -8.56 1.77
CA THR A 12 -13.41 -9.41 1.71
C THR A 12 -12.64 -9.31 3.02
N CYS A 13 -12.13 -10.44 3.51
CA CYS A 13 -11.35 -10.54 4.75
C CYS A 13 -10.21 -9.51 4.78
N GLU A 14 -10.13 -8.70 5.84
CA GLU A 14 -9.17 -7.60 6.01
C GLU A 14 -7.72 -8.06 6.25
N ALA A 15 -7.51 -9.34 6.61
CA ALA A 15 -6.18 -9.92 6.80
C ALA A 15 -5.60 -10.46 5.48
N CYS A 16 -6.33 -11.37 4.80
CA CYS A 16 -5.80 -12.02 3.60
C CYS A 16 -6.13 -11.31 2.29
N TRP A 17 -7.19 -10.50 2.25
CA TRP A 17 -7.74 -9.87 1.03
C TRP A 17 -8.11 -10.86 -0.08
N VAL A 18 -8.36 -12.12 0.26
CA VAL A 18 -8.69 -13.20 -0.69
C VAL A 18 -10.07 -13.79 -0.40
N ASN A 19 -10.31 -14.25 0.82
CA ASN A 19 -11.55 -14.93 1.20
C ASN A 19 -12.65 -13.93 1.61
N PRO A 20 -13.93 -14.27 1.46
CA PRO A 20 -15.02 -13.42 1.95
C PRO A 20 -14.99 -13.27 3.48
N VAL A 21 -15.61 -12.19 3.98
CA VAL A 21 -15.83 -12.00 5.41
C VAL A 21 -16.83 -13.06 5.91
N GLU A 22 -16.48 -13.74 7.00
CA GLU A 22 -17.35 -14.72 7.65
C GLU A 22 -17.75 -14.29 9.06
N GLY A 23 -17.01 -13.35 9.67
CA GLY A 23 -17.31 -12.86 11.00
C GLY A 23 -16.64 -11.53 11.33
N VAL A 24 -17.15 -10.94 12.40
CA VAL A 24 -16.59 -9.75 13.04
C VAL A 24 -15.86 -10.20 14.30
N ARG A 25 -14.62 -9.79 14.46
CA ARG A 25 -13.89 -9.89 15.72
C ARG A 25 -13.77 -8.48 16.29
N VAL A 26 -13.87 -8.38 17.62
CA VAL A 26 -13.78 -7.12 18.35
C VAL A 26 -12.54 -7.18 19.23
N THR A 27 -11.70 -6.16 19.12
CA THR A 27 -10.43 -6.01 19.83
C THR A 27 -10.39 -4.63 20.48
N ASP A 28 -9.40 -4.38 21.33
CA ASP A 28 -9.20 -3.06 21.93
C ASP A 28 -8.92 -1.96 20.89
N ALA A 29 -8.41 -2.34 19.71
CA ALA A 29 -8.12 -1.43 18.59
C ALA A 29 -9.34 -1.20 17.67
N GLY A 30 -10.49 -1.83 17.97
CA GLY A 30 -11.71 -1.77 17.18
C GLY A 30 -12.13 -3.12 16.63
N ALA A 31 -12.99 -3.11 15.61
CA ALA A 31 -13.50 -4.30 14.97
C ALA A 31 -12.73 -4.64 13.68
N ASP A 32 -12.53 -5.94 13.45
CA ASP A 32 -11.92 -6.47 12.25
C ASP A 32 -12.83 -7.52 11.57
N LEU A 33 -12.88 -7.45 10.24
CA LEU A 33 -13.75 -8.28 9.41
C LEU A 33 -12.93 -9.41 8.77
N LEU A 34 -13.09 -10.63 9.27
CA LEU A 34 -12.21 -11.75 8.95
C LEU A 34 -12.94 -12.97 8.37
N CYS A 35 -12.23 -13.76 7.57
CA CYS A 35 -12.60 -15.13 7.28
C CYS A 35 -12.25 -16.04 8.47
N ARG A 36 -12.91 -17.19 8.60
CA ARG A 36 -12.71 -18.10 9.74
C ARG A 36 -11.26 -18.53 9.96
N PRO A 37 -10.46 -18.89 8.94
CA PRO A 37 -9.05 -19.23 9.13
C PRO A 37 -8.23 -18.08 9.72
N CYS A 38 -8.43 -16.85 9.24
CA CYS A 38 -7.69 -15.69 9.73
C CYS A 38 -8.09 -15.31 11.16
N ALA A 39 -9.38 -15.44 11.50
CA ALA A 39 -9.87 -15.20 12.85
C ALA A 39 -9.28 -16.21 13.86
N VAL A 40 -9.31 -17.50 13.53
CA VAL A 40 -8.74 -18.57 14.39
C VAL A 40 -7.23 -18.45 14.52
N GLY A 41 -6.53 -18.12 13.43
CA GLY A 41 -5.08 -17.95 13.43
C GLY A 41 -4.60 -16.63 14.03
N ASN A 42 -5.50 -15.79 14.54
CA ASN A 42 -5.20 -14.48 15.10
C ASN A 42 -4.38 -13.56 14.16
N TYR A 43 -4.68 -13.59 12.86
CA TYR A 43 -3.97 -12.75 11.89
C TYR A 43 -4.34 -11.26 12.08
N PRO A 44 -3.37 -10.33 12.00
CA PRO A 44 -3.65 -8.89 12.02
C PRO A 44 -4.28 -8.44 10.70
N ARG A 45 -4.96 -7.29 10.69
CA ARG A 45 -5.43 -6.71 9.43
C ARG A 45 -4.24 -6.23 8.63
N ARG A 46 -4.35 -6.32 7.31
CA ARG A 46 -3.27 -5.87 6.42
C ARG A 46 -3.01 -4.37 6.53
N VAL A 47 -4.03 -3.58 6.86
CA VAL A 47 -3.88 -2.13 7.11
C VAL A 47 -3.07 -1.80 8.36
N ASP A 48 -3.06 -2.69 9.36
CA ASP A 48 -2.23 -2.55 10.55
C ASP A 48 -0.77 -2.87 10.24
N LEU A 49 -0.53 -3.81 9.29
CA LEU A 49 0.82 -4.16 8.81
C LEU A 49 1.36 -3.16 7.77
N PHE A 50 0.48 -2.63 6.93
CA PHE A 50 0.78 -1.74 5.81
C PHE A 50 -0.15 -0.53 5.87
N PRO A 51 0.18 0.49 6.68
CA PRO A 51 -0.61 1.72 6.73
C PRO A 51 -0.74 2.30 5.31
N PRO A 52 -1.89 2.88 4.93
CA PRO A 52 -2.21 3.28 3.55
C PRO A 52 -1.26 4.32 2.93
N LEU A 53 -0.41 4.95 3.73
CA LEU A 53 0.65 5.87 3.27
C LEU A 53 2.01 5.18 3.08
N GLY A 54 2.12 3.87 3.30
CA GLY A 54 3.40 3.14 3.31
C GLY A 54 4.36 3.59 4.43
N ILE A 55 3.88 4.39 5.38
CA ILE A 55 4.70 4.92 6.47
C ILE A 55 4.64 3.93 7.63
N TYR A 56 5.57 2.99 7.64
CA TYR A 56 5.82 2.14 8.80
C TYR A 56 6.32 3.01 9.97
N GLY A 57 5.71 2.87 11.15
CA GLY A 57 6.23 3.49 12.36
C GLY A 57 5.98 5.00 12.49
N LEU A 58 4.85 5.51 11.97
CA LEU A 58 4.34 6.79 12.47
C LEU A 58 3.94 6.63 13.94
N THR A 59 4.89 6.87 14.85
CA THR A 59 4.54 7.46 16.14
C THR A 59 3.62 8.66 15.88
N GLU A 60 2.69 8.98 16.78
CA GLU A 60 1.70 10.09 16.65
C GLU A 60 2.31 11.48 16.35
N ARG A 61 3.64 11.57 16.27
CA ARG A 61 4.37 12.73 15.81
C ARG A 61 4.03 13.05 14.35
N ARG A 62 3.30 14.14 14.19
CA ARG A 62 3.07 14.84 12.91
C ARG A 62 4.38 14.93 12.12
N ILE A 63 4.47 14.19 11.01
CA ILE A 63 5.51 14.42 10.01
C ILE A 63 5.06 15.65 9.22
N GLU A 64 5.74 16.76 9.43
CA GLU A 64 5.61 17.89 8.54
C GLU A 64 6.10 17.47 7.16
N GLN A 65 5.22 17.60 6.16
CA GLN A 65 5.56 17.38 4.75
C GLN A 65 6.46 18.54 4.31
N GLY A 66 7.72 18.50 4.75
CA GLY A 66 8.75 19.41 4.28
C GLY A 66 8.78 19.35 2.76
N ARG A 67 8.93 20.52 2.12
CA ARG A 67 9.17 20.57 0.68
C ARG A 67 10.38 19.68 0.39
N HIS A 68 10.21 18.64 -0.42
CA HIS A 68 11.34 17.98 -1.06
C HIS A 68 12.15 19.09 -1.73
N GLY A 69 13.44 19.18 -1.40
CA GLY A 69 14.28 20.27 -1.88
C GLY A 69 14.09 20.44 -3.38
N SER A 70 13.82 21.67 -3.83
CA SER A 70 13.71 21.96 -5.25
C SER A 70 15.05 21.67 -5.92
N GLY A 71 15.12 20.61 -6.71
CA GLY A 71 16.33 20.21 -7.40
C GLY A 71 16.24 18.79 -7.95
N PRO A 72 17.14 18.43 -8.88
CA PRO A 72 17.28 17.05 -9.32
C PRO A 72 17.65 16.15 -8.12
N PRO A 73 17.25 14.86 -8.13
CA PRO A 73 17.65 13.91 -7.11
C PRO A 73 19.17 13.93 -6.91
N GLN A 74 19.62 14.08 -5.67
CA GLN A 74 21.03 13.96 -5.35
C GLN A 74 21.48 12.53 -5.67
N THR A 75 22.51 12.40 -6.50
CA THR A 75 23.16 11.10 -6.72
C THR A 75 23.94 10.70 -5.47
N PRO A 76 24.06 9.39 -5.19
CA PRO A 76 24.90 8.92 -4.10
C PRO A 76 26.35 9.38 -4.31
N PRO A 77 27.12 9.62 -3.23
CA PRO A 77 28.52 10.11 -3.33
C PRO A 77 29.44 9.22 -4.17
N ASN A 78 29.09 7.94 -4.33
CA ASN A 78 29.80 6.99 -5.16
C ASN A 78 28.79 6.21 -6.04
N PRO A 79 28.45 6.72 -7.24
CA PRO A 79 27.44 6.14 -8.12
C PRO A 79 27.89 4.86 -8.85
N GLY A 80 29.10 4.37 -8.57
CA GLY A 80 29.68 3.23 -9.27
C GLY A 80 30.05 3.54 -10.73
N PRO A 81 30.50 2.53 -11.49
CA PRO A 81 30.89 2.69 -12.88
C PRO A 81 29.73 3.13 -13.76
N ALA A 82 30.00 3.95 -14.78
CA ALA A 82 29.00 4.31 -15.77
C ALA A 82 28.45 3.06 -16.46
N LEU A 83 27.13 2.98 -16.57
CA LEU A 83 26.49 1.96 -17.40
C LEU A 83 26.94 2.15 -18.87
N PRO A 84 27.14 1.07 -19.62
CA PRO A 84 27.44 1.18 -21.04
C PRO A 84 26.32 1.95 -21.76
N THR A 85 26.71 2.97 -22.53
CA THR A 85 25.76 3.77 -23.30
C THR A 85 25.07 2.88 -24.34
N LEU A 86 23.85 2.44 -24.05
CA LEU A 86 22.99 1.83 -25.04
C LEU A 86 22.49 2.94 -25.96
N LYS A 87 22.58 2.74 -27.28
CA LYS A 87 21.91 3.63 -28.23
C LYS A 87 20.41 3.64 -27.88
N PRO A 88 19.77 4.82 -27.77
CA PRO A 88 18.34 4.88 -27.56
C PRO A 88 17.63 4.04 -28.61
N THR A 89 16.78 3.11 -28.17
CA THR A 89 15.88 2.41 -29.08
C THR A 89 14.99 3.47 -29.75
N PRO A 90 14.85 3.48 -31.08
CA PRO A 90 13.97 4.45 -31.74
C PRO A 90 12.58 4.34 -31.13
N SER A 91 11.99 5.50 -30.81
CA SER A 91 10.63 5.55 -30.29
C SER A 91 9.67 4.94 -31.31
N PRO A 92 8.67 4.16 -30.87
CA PRO A 92 7.62 3.68 -31.75
C PRO A 92 6.94 4.85 -32.50
N PRO A 93 6.46 4.64 -33.73
CA PRO A 93 5.72 5.66 -34.46
C PRO A 93 4.51 6.13 -33.64
N GLY A 94 4.40 7.43 -33.39
CA GLY A 94 3.25 8.03 -32.70
C GLY A 94 3.48 8.51 -31.26
N THR A 95 4.71 8.42 -30.73
CA THR A 95 5.00 9.02 -29.41
C THR A 95 4.96 10.56 -29.50
N PRO A 96 4.12 11.26 -28.72
CA PRO A 96 4.11 12.72 -28.69
C PRO A 96 5.42 13.26 -28.07
N PRO A 97 5.87 14.47 -28.47
CA PRO A 97 7.04 15.09 -27.88
C PRO A 97 6.78 15.42 -26.40
N VAL A 98 7.79 15.20 -25.56
CA VAL A 98 7.84 15.62 -24.15
C VAL A 98 8.23 17.09 -24.07
#